data_AF-A0A3C1GHJ7-F1
#
_entry.id   AF-A0A3C1GHJ7-F1
#
_cell.length_a   1.000
_cell.length_b   1.000
_cell.length_c   1.000
_cell.angle_alpha   90.00
_cell.angle_beta   90.00
_cell.angle_gamma   90.00
#
_symmetry.space_group_name_H-M   'P 1'
#
loop_
_entity.id
_entity.type
_entity.pdbx_description
1 polymer ?
#
loop_
_entity_poly.entity_id
_entity_poly.type
_entity_poly.pdbx_seq_one_letter_code
_entity_poly.pdbx_strand_id
1 'polypeptide(L)'
;MEQTLNVLNALEREGILGRYAIAGAMGATFYTEPVLTFDLDVIVVLPQTTSGLLTLTPLYEALRTRGYMEEGECVDIEGVPVQYP
;
A
#
# COMPACT_ATOMS: atom_id res chain seq x y z
N MET A 1 -2.46 9.90 7.33
CA MET A 1 -3.24 9.66 6.10
C MET A 1 -2.74 10.46 4.92
N GLU A 2 -2.82 11.80 4.89
CA GLU A 2 -2.34 12.57 3.71
C GLU A 2 -0.87 12.27 3.36
N GLN A 3 0.02 12.27 4.35
CA GLN A 3 1.43 11.95 4.13
C GLN A 3 1.64 10.51 3.63
N THR A 4 0.91 9.55 4.21
CA THR A 4 0.86 8.16 3.71
C THR A 4 0.46 8.09 2.23
N LEU A 5 -0.60 8.81 1.83
CA LEU A 5 -1.03 8.84 0.43
C LEU A 5 0.00 9.53 -0.47
N ASN A 6 0.69 10.57 0.01
CA ASN A 6 1.77 11.21 -0.74
C ASN A 6 2.93 10.23 -1.03
N VAL A 7 3.26 9.36 -0.07
CA VAL A 7 4.26 8.29 -0.26
C VAL A 7 3.77 7.29 -1.31
N LEU A 8 2.53 6.80 -1.19
CA LEU A 8 1.96 5.84 -2.15
C LEU A 8 1.90 6.42 -3.57
N ASN A 9 1.47 7.67 -3.72
CA ASN A 9 1.46 8.38 -4.99
C ASN A 9 2.87 8.61 -5.55
N ALA A 10 3.89 8.76 -4.69
CA ALA A 10 5.28 8.83 -5.14
C ALA A 10 5.76 7.49 -5.68
N LEU A 11 5.47 6.38 -4.99
CA LEU A 11 5.79 5.03 -5.44
C LEU A 11 5.11 4.70 -6.77
N GLU A 12 3.85 5.10 -6.98
CA GLU A 12 3.16 4.96 -8.26
C GLU A 12 3.85 5.77 -9.37
N ARG A 13 4.16 7.05 -9.10
CA ARG A 13 4.80 7.94 -10.08
C ARG A 13 6.20 7.47 -10.49
N GLU A 14 6.91 6.84 -9.56
CA GLU A 14 8.22 6.24 -9.79
C GLU A 14 8.14 4.86 -10.46
N GLY A 15 6.94 4.30 -10.63
CA GLY A 15 6.72 2.98 -11.25
C GLY A 15 7.11 1.80 -10.36
N ILE A 16 7.38 2.04 -9.08
CA ILE A 16 7.64 1.00 -8.07
C ILE A 16 6.33 0.27 -7.75
N LEU A 17 5.23 1.01 -7.71
CA LEU A 17 3.89 0.51 -7.49
C LEU A 17 3.06 0.74 -8.76
N GLY A 18 2.22 -0.23 -9.13
CA GLY A 18 1.28 -0.07 -10.24
C GLY A 18 0.19 0.94 -9.91
N ARG A 19 -0.83 1.06 -10.77
CA ARG A 19 -2.06 1.73 -10.33
C ARG A 19 -2.63 1.00 -9.13
N TYR A 20 -3.12 1.72 -8.14
CA TYR A 20 -3.69 1.13 -6.93
C TYR A 20 -5.06 1.68 -6.59
N ALA A 21 -5.74 0.96 -5.70
CA ALA A 21 -6.98 1.37 -5.08
C ALA A 21 -6.89 1.19 -3.56
N ILE A 22 -7.56 2.08 -2.83
CA ILE A 22 -7.80 1.90 -1.40
C ILE A 22 -8.99 0.94 -1.26
N ALA A 23 -8.81 -0.12 -0.49
CA ALA A 23 -9.81 -1.15 -0.27
C ALA A 23 -10.14 -1.28 1.22
N GLY A 24 -10.78 -2.39 1.59
CA GLY A 24 -11.07 -2.71 2.98
C GLY A 24 -12.07 -1.79 3.65
N ALA A 25 -12.01 -1.76 4.98
CA ALA A 25 -12.89 -0.92 5.79
C ALA A 25 -12.69 0.57 5.50
N MET A 26 -11.43 1.01 5.30
CA MET A 26 -11.14 2.39 4.89
C MET A 26 -11.79 2.74 3.56
N GLY A 27 -11.70 1.88 2.55
CA GLY A 27 -12.39 2.10 1.27
C GLY A 27 -13.92 2.14 1.43
N ALA A 28 -14.49 1.30 2.30
CA ALA A 28 -15.92 1.26 2.57
C ALA A 28 -16.45 2.55 3.22
N THR A 29 -15.67 3.20 4.08
CA THR A 29 -16.08 4.46 4.75
C THR A 29 -16.35 5.63 3.79
N PHE A 30 -15.96 5.52 2.52
CA PHE A 30 -16.39 6.48 1.51
C PHE A 30 -17.91 6.43 1.23
N TYR A 31 -18.54 5.27 1.48
CA TYR A 31 -19.95 5.02 1.18
C TYR A 31 -20.80 4.76 2.44
N THR A 32 -20.16 4.58 3.59
CA THR A 32 -20.80 4.27 4.87
C THR A 32 -20.39 5.27 5.94
N GLU A 33 -21.00 5.19 7.12
CA GLU A 33 -20.56 5.98 8.27
C GLU A 33 -19.10 5.64 8.63
N PRO A 34 -18.30 6.63 9.06
CA PRO A 34 -16.93 6.39 9.52
C PRO A 34 -16.90 5.41 10.69
N VAL A 35 -16.01 4.42 10.59
CA VAL A 35 -15.74 3.47 11.66
C VAL A 35 -14.24 3.40 11.92
N LEU A 36 -13.84 3.18 13.17
CA LEU A 36 -12.44 2.96 13.50
C LEU A 36 -11.98 1.64 12.85
N THR A 37 -10.92 1.71 12.09
CA THR A 37 -10.24 0.56 11.47
C THR A 37 -8.74 0.68 11.71
N PHE A 38 -8.04 -0.43 11.56
CA PHE A 38 -6.65 -0.58 12.00
C PHE A 38 -5.67 -0.14 10.91
N ASP A 39 -5.95 -0.50 9.66
CA ASP A 39 -5.02 -0.48 8.55
C ASP A 39 -5.61 0.14 7.29
N LEU A 40 -4.72 0.46 6.36
CA LEU A 40 -5.03 0.90 5.02
C LEU A 40 -4.70 -0.23 4.03
N ASP A 41 -5.74 -0.89 3.53
CA ASP A 41 -5.61 -1.86 2.45
C ASP A 41 -5.34 -1.17 1.10
N VAL A 42 -4.24 -1.55 0.44
CA VAL A 42 -3.82 -1.03 -0.86
C VAL A 42 -3.75 -2.18 -1.87
N ILE A 43 -4.76 -2.28 -2.73
CA ILE A 43 -4.76 -3.26 -3.83
C ILE A 43 -3.99 -2.68 -5.00
N VAL A 44 -2.98 -3.40 -5.47
CA VAL A 44 -2.08 -2.95 -6.55
C VAL A 44 -2.29 -3.75 -7.83
N VAL A 45 -2.28 -3.08 -8.98
CA VAL A 45 -2.27 -3.75 -10.28
C VAL A 45 -0.86 -4.27 -10.56
N LEU A 46 -0.72 -5.60 -10.57
CA LEU A 46 0.56 -6.27 -10.79
C LEU A 46 0.81 -6.57 -12.28
N PRO A 47 2.05 -6.44 -12.77
CA PRO A 47 2.40 -6.82 -14.13
C PRO A 47 2.19 -8.33 -14.36
N GLN A 48 1.75 -8.68 -15.57
CA GLN A 48 1.65 -10.08 -15.98
C GLN A 48 3.06 -10.64 -16.22
N THR A 49 3.38 -11.79 -15.61
CA THR A 49 4.65 -12.49 -15.82
C THR A 49 4.41 -13.80 -16.55
N THR A 50 5.31 -14.19 -17.46
CA THR A 50 5.19 -15.44 -18.24
C THR A 50 5.27 -16.68 -17.34
N SER A 51 6.00 -16.60 -16.22
CA SER A 51 6.15 -17.68 -15.25
C SER A 51 5.01 -17.74 -14.22
N GLY A 52 4.11 -16.75 -14.18
CA GLY A 52 3.03 -16.65 -13.20
C GLY A 52 3.48 -16.32 -11.77
N LEU A 53 4.78 -16.34 -11.49
CA LEU A 53 5.34 -15.93 -10.21
C LEU A 53 5.65 -14.43 -10.25
N LEU A 54 5.22 -13.73 -9.20
CA LEU A 54 5.50 -12.33 -8.99
C LEU A 54 5.96 -12.11 -7.56
N THR A 55 6.85 -11.14 -7.36
CA THR A 55 7.33 -10.76 -6.03
C THR A 55 7.04 -9.30 -5.74
N LEU A 56 6.72 -9.00 -4.49
CA LEU A 56 6.63 -7.64 -3.96
C LEU A 56 7.97 -7.13 -3.42
N THR A 57 9.06 -7.90 -3.53
CA THR A 57 10.40 -7.50 -3.05
C THR A 57 10.79 -6.06 -3.46
N PRO A 58 10.61 -5.63 -4.72
CA PRO A 58 10.99 -4.26 -5.12
C PRO A 58 10.21 -3.18 -4.35
N LEU A 59 8.94 -3.44 -4.02
CA LEU A 59 8.11 -2.52 -3.23
C LEU A 59 8.64 -2.42 -1.79
N TYR A 60 8.87 -3.56 -1.13
CA TYR A 60 9.36 -3.57 0.24
C TYR A 60 10.78 -2.98 0.35
N GLU A 61 11.67 -3.24 -0.62
CA GLU A 61 13.00 -2.62 -0.66
C GLU A 61 12.93 -1.09 -0.82
N ALA A 62 12.03 -0.62 -1.68
CA ALA A 62 11.79 0.81 -1.88
C ALA A 62 11.25 1.51 -0.64
N LEU A 63 10.37 0.84 0.12
CA LEU A 63 9.83 1.32 1.39
C LEU A 63 10.91 1.37 2.47
N ARG A 64 11.69 0.29 2.63
CA ARG A 64 12.82 0.24 3.56
C ARG A 64 13.87 1.31 3.28
N THR A 65 14.18 1.56 2.00
CA THR A 65 15.13 2.61 1.59
C THR A 65 14.64 4.02 1.98
N ARG A 66 13.32 4.21 2.09
CA ARG A 66 12.69 5.45 2.58
C ARG A 66 12.56 5.51 4.10
N GLY A 67 12.97 4.46 4.81
CA GLY A 67 12.90 4.36 6.27
C GLY A 67 11.59 3.75 6.80
N TYR A 68 10.71 3.27 5.93
CA TYR A 68 9.49 2.59 6.33
C TYR A 68 9.75 1.10 6.56
N MET A 69 9.35 0.58 7.71
CA MET A 69 9.64 -0.79 8.14
C MET A 69 8.36 -1.61 8.25
N GLU A 70 8.50 -2.91 8.01
CA GLU A 70 7.41 -3.86 8.21
C GLU A 70 7.16 -4.11 9.71
N GLU A 71 5.88 -4.05 10.11
CA GLU A 71 5.39 -4.44 11.42
C GLU A 71 4.24 -5.44 11.23
N GLY A 72 4.54 -6.72 11.46
CA GLY A 72 3.60 -7.81 11.18
C GLY A 72 3.33 -7.94 9.68
N GLU A 73 2.06 -7.78 9.29
CA GLU A 73 1.61 -7.86 7.88
C GLU A 73 1.54 -6.48 7.20
N CYS A 74 1.87 -5.42 7.92
CA CYS A 74 1.80 -4.04 7.46
C CYS A 74 3.19 -3.41 7.30
N VAL A 75 3.26 -2.31 6.57
CA VAL A 75 4.37 -1.37 6.62
C VAL A 75 3.88 -0.10 7.32
N ASP A 76 4.57 0.38 8.34
CA ASP A 76 4.25 1.69 8.92
C ASP A 76 4.72 2.79 7.97
N ILE A 77 3.76 3.53 7.41
CA ILE A 77 4.03 4.64 6.50
C ILE A 77 3.38 5.89 7.09
N GLU A 78 4.22 6.76 7.67
CA GLU A 78 3.80 8.01 8.28
C GLU A 78 2.76 7.78 9.41
N GLY A 79 2.97 6.73 10.21
CA GLY A 79 2.10 6.36 11.34
C GLY A 79 0.77 5.69 10.93
N VAL A 80 0.66 5.23 9.69
CA VAL A 80 -0.49 4.45 9.20
C VAL A 80 0.00 3.05 8.83
N PRO A 81 -0.56 1.98 9.42
CA PRO A 81 -0.30 0.62 8.97
C PRO A 81 -0.87 0.41 7.57
N VAL A 82 0.00 0.14 6.58
CA VAL A 82 -0.42 -0.12 5.19
C VAL A 82 -0.22 -1.59 4.85
N GLN A 83 -1.30 -2.26 4.42
CA GLN A 83 -1.28 -3.64 3.95
C GLN A 83 -1.43 -3.70 2.44
N TYR A 84 -0.74 -4.65 1.79
CA TYR A 84 -0.82 -4.92 0.36
C TYR A 84 -1.39 -6.32 0.12
N PRO A 85 -2.73 -6.49 0.21
CA PRO A 85 -3.40 -7.78 0.06
C PRO A 85 -3.43 -8.31 -1.39
#